data_AF-A0A418MYE2-F1
#
_entry.id   AF-A0A418MYE2-F1
#
_cell.length_a   1.000
_cell.length_b   1.000
_cell.length_c   1.000
_cell.angle_alpha   90.00
_cell.angle_beta   90.00
_cell.angle_gamma   90.00
#
_symmetry.space_group_name_H-M   'P 1'
#
loop_
_entity.id
_entity.type
_entity.pdbx_description
1 polymer ?
#
loop_
_entity_poly.entity_id
_entity_poly.type
_entity_poly.pdbx_seq_one_letter_code
_entity_poly.pdbx_strand_id
1 'polypeptide(L)'
;MSESTQPPGSTEALLNIAEHHRQHERYYVLRYLEHAHLLRTGVTTLRTLSQRWSAVEVSAGSTEYQDPRFKMAGCPDLNVLIGIPSIGVLFMEGEGTPRELLLLRRDIESVLRDHEQMDSWLTEKMRAAWERDFQLPDDASWRRAATRHQVLITTTWAGRHSGLVADILRQALSLFDRLDLTPAGIRENLRLSAVKVATVAELLDSAANLVAECSVLLSRNDRGWGRYLEMIEIGS
;
A
#
# COMPACT_ATOMS: atom_id res chain seq x y z
N MET A 1 37.52 14.23 -37.09
CA MET A 1 37.27 14.80 -35.76
C MET A 1 35.92 15.47 -35.81
N SER A 2 34.89 14.80 -35.31
CA SER A 2 33.56 15.39 -35.12
C SER A 2 33.45 15.65 -33.63
N GLU A 3 33.48 16.91 -33.22
CA GLU A 3 33.10 17.29 -31.87
C GLU A 3 31.65 16.87 -31.66
N SER A 4 31.46 15.86 -30.82
CA SER A 4 30.16 15.56 -30.22
C SER A 4 29.88 16.69 -29.22
N THR A 5 29.21 17.74 -29.67
CA THR A 5 28.63 18.73 -28.77
C THR A 5 27.44 18.08 -28.08
N GLN A 6 27.69 17.34 -26.99
CA GLN A 6 26.67 17.20 -25.96
C GLN A 6 26.27 18.62 -25.53
N PRO A 7 24.96 18.93 -25.42
CA PRO A 7 24.55 20.24 -24.92
C PRO A 7 25.14 20.43 -23.51
N PRO A 8 25.81 21.57 -23.24
CA PRO A 8 26.32 21.87 -21.91
C PRO A 8 25.16 21.85 -20.91
N GLY A 9 25.27 21.02 -19.86
CA GLY A 9 24.24 20.82 -18.83
C GLY A 9 23.69 19.39 -18.70
N SER A 10 24.04 18.45 -19.59
CA SER A 10 23.61 17.04 -19.51
C SER A 10 24.21 16.30 -18.32
N THR A 11 25.53 16.37 -18.12
CA THR A 11 26.23 15.59 -17.07
C THR A 11 25.90 16.06 -15.66
N GLU A 12 25.94 17.36 -15.41
CA GLU A 12 25.56 17.95 -14.11
C GLU A 12 24.11 17.61 -13.74
N ALA A 13 23.19 17.70 -14.72
CA ALA A 13 21.81 17.31 -14.51
C ALA A 13 21.67 15.79 -14.22
N LEU A 14 22.44 14.93 -14.88
CA LEU A 14 22.42 13.49 -14.63
C LEU A 14 22.98 13.13 -13.24
N LEU A 15 24.05 13.80 -12.80
CA LEU A 15 24.59 13.68 -11.44
C LEU A 15 23.53 14.09 -10.42
N ASN A 16 22.93 15.28 -10.61
CA ASN A 16 21.89 15.78 -9.72
C ASN A 16 20.70 14.82 -9.64
N ILE A 17 20.20 14.33 -10.79
CA ILE A 17 19.13 13.34 -10.83
C ILE A 17 19.52 12.10 -10.02
N ALA A 18 20.70 11.54 -10.27
CA ALA A 18 21.12 10.30 -9.65
C ALA A 18 21.34 10.44 -8.14
N GLU A 19 21.93 11.54 -7.66
CA GLU A 19 22.13 11.81 -6.24
C GLU A 19 20.79 11.96 -5.50
N HIS A 20 19.91 12.82 -6.00
CA HIS A 20 18.66 13.15 -5.32
C HIS A 20 17.64 12.00 -5.39
N HIS A 21 17.49 11.33 -6.54
CA HIS A 21 16.55 10.21 -6.66
C HIS A 21 17.00 9.00 -5.85
N ARG A 22 18.31 8.76 -5.75
CA ARG A 22 18.82 7.71 -4.85
C ARG A 22 18.38 7.92 -3.40
N GLN A 23 18.47 9.15 -2.88
CA GLN A 23 18.01 9.43 -1.51
C GLN A 23 16.49 9.33 -1.38
N HIS A 24 15.75 9.83 -2.37
CA HIS A 24 14.29 9.80 -2.34
C HIS A 24 13.74 8.37 -2.42
N GLU A 25 14.35 7.49 -3.22
CA GLU A 25 13.95 6.09 -3.32
C GLU A 25 14.25 5.31 -2.04
N ARG A 26 15.31 5.63 -1.30
CA ARG A 26 15.54 5.05 0.05
C ARG A 26 14.39 5.36 1.00
N TYR A 27 13.89 6.60 0.97
CA TYR A 27 12.70 6.97 1.74
C TYR A 27 11.49 6.14 1.30
N TYR A 28 11.25 5.98 -0.01
CA TYR A 28 10.11 5.20 -0.48
C TYR A 28 10.19 3.71 -0.19
N VAL A 29 11.38 3.11 -0.12
CA VAL A 29 11.51 1.72 0.34
C VAL A 29 10.88 1.55 1.71
N LEU A 30 11.17 2.46 2.64
CA LEU A 30 10.58 2.43 3.99
C LEU A 30 9.08 2.74 3.95
N ARG A 31 8.67 3.75 3.17
CA ARG A 31 7.26 4.13 3.05
C ARG A 31 6.37 2.98 2.54
N TYR A 32 6.85 2.21 1.56
CA TYR A 32 6.13 1.05 1.06
C TYR A 32 6.07 -0.05 2.13
N LEU A 33 7.13 -0.29 2.91
CA LEU A 33 7.08 -1.25 4.02
C LEU A 33 6.06 -0.84 5.09
N GLU A 34 5.97 0.45 5.42
CA GLU A 34 4.95 0.97 6.34
C GLU A 34 3.53 0.74 5.81
N HIS A 35 3.29 1.02 4.53
CA HIS A 35 2.00 0.74 3.88
C HIS A 35 1.65 -0.74 3.92
N ALA A 36 2.59 -1.62 3.55
CA ALA A 36 2.39 -3.06 3.58
C ALA A 36 2.06 -3.54 5.00
N HIS A 37 2.78 -3.03 6.02
CA HIS A 37 2.51 -3.35 7.41
C HIS A 37 1.10 -2.90 7.85
N LEU A 38 0.71 -1.67 7.51
CA LEU A 38 -0.62 -1.14 7.82
C LEU A 38 -1.72 -2.01 7.23
N LEU A 39 -1.61 -2.33 5.94
CA LEU A 39 -2.59 -3.18 5.25
C LEU A 39 -2.63 -4.59 5.87
N ARG A 40 -1.47 -5.17 6.22
CA ARG A 40 -1.37 -6.48 6.90
C ARG A 40 -2.04 -6.49 8.26
N THR A 41 -1.94 -5.41 9.04
CA THR A 41 -2.64 -5.25 10.31
C THR A 41 -4.15 -5.21 10.10
N GLY A 42 -4.62 -4.50 9.06
CA GLY A 42 -6.01 -4.52 8.62
C GLY A 42 -6.50 -5.92 8.24
N VAL A 43 -5.72 -6.66 7.44
CA VAL A 43 -6.02 -8.04 7.04
C VAL A 43 -6.19 -8.94 8.25
N THR A 44 -5.28 -8.89 9.22
CA THR A 44 -5.36 -9.67 10.46
C THR A 44 -6.65 -9.35 11.21
N THR A 45 -6.96 -8.06 11.39
CA THR A 45 -8.19 -7.60 12.05
C THR A 45 -9.43 -8.20 11.38
N LEU A 46 -9.57 -8.04 10.07
CA LEU A 46 -10.73 -8.49 9.32
C LEU A 46 -10.84 -10.03 9.28
N ARG A 47 -9.72 -10.75 9.11
CA ARG A 47 -9.72 -12.22 9.14
C ARG A 47 -10.09 -12.77 10.52
N THR A 48 -9.59 -12.18 11.60
CA THR A 48 -9.95 -12.58 12.97
C THR A 48 -11.46 -12.40 13.22
N LEU A 49 -12.04 -11.28 12.78
CA LEU A 49 -13.49 -11.06 12.88
C LEU A 49 -14.28 -12.03 12.01
N SER A 50 -13.86 -12.23 10.76
CA SER A 50 -14.51 -13.18 9.85
C SER A 50 -14.50 -14.61 10.41
N GLN A 51 -13.37 -15.07 10.94
CA GLN A 51 -13.27 -16.38 11.58
C GLN A 51 -14.24 -16.52 12.76
N ARG A 52 -14.33 -15.49 13.62
CA ARG A 52 -15.29 -15.47 14.74
C ARG A 52 -16.72 -15.64 14.24
N TRP A 53 -17.12 -14.79 13.31
CA TRP A 53 -18.49 -14.76 12.79
C TRP A 53 -18.83 -15.98 11.93
N SER A 54 -17.83 -16.72 11.46
CA SER A 54 -18.02 -18.00 10.75
C SER A 54 -18.19 -19.20 11.69
N ALA A 55 -17.77 -19.08 12.96
CA ALA A 55 -17.73 -20.19 13.91
C ALA A 55 -18.80 -20.15 15.01
N VAL A 56 -19.39 -18.98 15.27
CA VAL A 56 -20.37 -18.82 16.37
C VAL A 56 -21.80 -18.72 15.87
N GLU A 57 -22.74 -19.10 16.72
CA GLU A 57 -24.15 -18.76 16.53
C GLU A 57 -24.45 -17.39 17.12
N VAL A 58 -25.46 -16.71 16.58
CA VAL A 58 -25.92 -15.44 17.13
C VAL A 58 -26.38 -15.69 18.56
N SER A 59 -25.80 -14.94 19.50
CA SER A 59 -26.28 -14.98 20.87
C SER A 59 -27.58 -14.17 20.92
N ALA A 60 -28.72 -14.84 20.94
CA ALA A 60 -29.97 -14.24 21.38
C ALA A 60 -29.79 -13.93 22.87
N GLY A 61 -29.26 -12.75 23.19
CA GLY A 61 -28.91 -12.36 24.54
C GLY A 61 -30.10 -12.59 25.47
N SER A 62 -29.94 -13.46 26.48
CA SER A 62 -30.92 -13.64 27.56
C SER A 62 -31.02 -12.41 28.47
N THR A 63 -30.13 -11.44 28.26
CA THR A 63 -30.04 -10.18 28.99
C THR A 63 -30.41 -9.04 28.04
N GLU A 64 -31.54 -8.37 28.29
CA GLU A 64 -31.84 -7.11 27.60
C GLU A 64 -30.80 -6.06 28.01
N TYR A 65 -29.77 -5.87 27.20
CA TYR A 65 -28.83 -4.74 27.32
C TYR A 65 -29.48 -3.39 26.95
N GLN A 66 -30.81 -3.31 26.95
CA GLN A 66 -31.58 -2.08 26.74
C GLN A 66 -31.54 -1.16 27.97
N ASP A 67 -31.18 -1.68 29.15
CA ASP A 67 -30.94 -0.86 30.33
C ASP A 67 -29.71 0.05 30.12
N PRO A 68 -29.86 1.39 30.22
CA PRO A 68 -28.76 2.34 30.03
C PRO A 68 -27.53 2.08 30.90
N ARG A 69 -27.68 1.42 32.05
CA ARG A 69 -26.59 1.10 32.97
C ARG A 69 -25.63 0.04 32.42
N PHE A 70 -26.06 -0.76 31.44
CA PHE A 70 -25.27 -1.83 30.84
C PHE A 70 -24.86 -1.55 29.38
N LYS A 71 -24.97 -0.30 28.91
CA LYS A 71 -24.58 0.10 27.53
C LYS A 71 -23.11 -0.16 27.16
N MET A 72 -22.23 -0.32 28.15
CA MET A 72 -20.83 -0.68 27.92
C MET A 72 -20.60 -2.20 27.84
N ALA A 73 -21.65 -3.01 27.80
CA ALA A 73 -21.53 -4.46 27.64
C ALA A 73 -20.97 -4.78 26.24
N GLY A 74 -19.94 -5.63 26.18
CA GLY A 74 -19.40 -6.12 24.93
C GLY A 74 -20.27 -7.22 24.32
N CYS A 75 -20.38 -7.28 23.00
CA CYS A 75 -21.10 -8.32 22.27
C CYS A 75 -20.36 -9.68 22.33
N PRO A 76 -20.85 -10.70 23.06
CA PRO A 76 -20.10 -11.95 23.26
C PRO A 76 -19.98 -12.78 21.97
N ASP A 77 -20.96 -12.71 21.08
CA ASP A 77 -20.97 -13.37 19.78
C ASP A 77 -20.03 -12.67 18.79
N LEU A 78 -20.01 -11.34 18.76
CA LEU A 78 -19.22 -10.59 17.77
C LEU A 78 -17.75 -10.42 18.14
N ASN A 79 -17.44 -10.32 19.44
CA ASN A 79 -16.08 -10.09 19.92
C ASN A 79 -15.23 -11.35 19.95
N VAL A 80 -13.94 -11.19 19.66
CA VAL A 80 -12.91 -12.17 19.95
C VAL A 80 -12.18 -11.74 21.22
N LEU A 81 -12.69 -12.14 22.39
CA LEU A 81 -12.24 -11.62 23.68
C LEU A 81 -10.71 -11.64 23.86
N ILE A 82 -10.06 -12.77 23.57
CA ILE A 82 -8.60 -12.90 23.66
C ILE A 82 -7.85 -12.16 22.54
N GLY A 83 -8.54 -11.79 21.46
CA GLY A 83 -8.00 -11.08 20.31
C GLY A 83 -8.07 -9.56 20.44
N ILE A 84 -8.92 -9.03 21.33
CA ILE A 84 -9.08 -7.57 21.54
C ILE A 84 -7.73 -6.86 21.76
N PRO A 85 -6.79 -7.36 22.59
CA PRO A 85 -5.49 -6.69 22.76
C PRO A 85 -4.66 -6.56 21.47
N SER A 86 -4.88 -7.45 20.49
CA SER A 86 -4.11 -7.51 19.25
C SER A 86 -4.76 -6.75 18.10
N ILE A 87 -6.09 -6.77 18.00
CA ILE A 87 -6.83 -6.12 16.91
C ILE A 87 -7.53 -4.82 17.32
N GLY A 88 -7.63 -4.55 18.62
CA GLY A 88 -8.27 -3.35 19.19
C GLY A 88 -9.79 -3.27 19.05
N VAL A 89 -10.41 -4.07 18.18
CA VAL A 89 -11.85 -4.00 17.89
C VAL A 89 -12.68 -4.53 19.05
N LEU A 90 -13.55 -3.67 19.58
CA LEU A 90 -14.56 -4.00 20.59
C LEU A 90 -15.96 -3.59 20.10
N PHE A 91 -16.82 -4.57 19.87
CA PHE A 91 -18.25 -4.36 19.65
C PHE A 91 -18.96 -4.22 21.00
N MET A 92 -19.73 -3.16 21.17
CA MET A 92 -20.58 -2.93 22.34
C MET A 92 -22.06 -3.01 21.97
N GLU A 93 -22.87 -3.50 22.90
CA GLU A 93 -24.31 -3.70 22.68
C GLU A 93 -25.03 -2.36 22.49
N GLY A 94 -25.85 -2.27 21.43
CA GLY A 94 -26.62 -1.06 21.10
C GLY A 94 -25.81 0.11 20.54
N GLU A 95 -24.51 -0.06 20.33
CA GLU A 95 -23.63 0.97 19.76
C GLU A 95 -23.46 0.83 18.24
N GLY A 96 -22.84 1.82 17.61
CA GLY A 96 -22.52 1.83 16.19
C GLY A 96 -21.31 0.96 15.82
N THR A 97 -20.76 1.19 14.62
CA THR A 97 -19.52 0.55 14.18
C THR A 97 -18.36 0.89 15.11
N PRO A 98 -17.53 -0.08 15.53
CA PRO A 98 -16.33 0.17 16.32
C PRO A 98 -15.41 1.20 15.67
N ARG A 99 -14.88 2.12 16.48
CA ARG A 99 -14.02 3.22 16.03
C ARG A 99 -12.79 2.71 15.28
N GLU A 100 -12.24 1.58 15.69
CA GLU A 100 -11.05 0.96 15.12
C GLU A 100 -11.28 0.54 13.65
N LEU A 101 -12.50 0.12 13.30
CA LEU A 101 -12.85 -0.21 11.92
C LEU A 101 -13.01 1.05 11.06
N LEU A 102 -13.49 2.16 11.63
CA LEU A 102 -13.53 3.46 10.95
C LEU A 102 -12.12 4.02 10.72
N LEU A 103 -11.21 3.85 11.69
CA LEU A 103 -9.81 4.21 11.54
C LEU A 103 -9.13 3.36 10.47
N LEU A 104 -9.34 2.04 10.48
CA LEU A 104 -8.83 1.14 9.45
C LEU A 104 -9.28 1.60 8.05
N ARG A 105 -10.56 1.91 7.87
CA ARG A 105 -11.08 2.46 6.60
C ARG A 105 -10.33 3.73 6.19
N ARG A 106 -10.18 4.70 7.11
CA ARG A 106 -9.45 5.95 6.85
C ARG A 106 -8.00 5.70 6.45
N ASP A 107 -7.34 4.75 7.11
CA ASP A 107 -5.95 4.45 6.86
C ASP A 107 -5.77 3.76 5.49
N ILE A 108 -6.67 2.86 5.10
CA ILE A 108 -6.74 2.28 3.74
C ILE A 108 -6.93 3.40 2.70
N GLU A 109 -7.82 4.35 2.96
CA GLU A 109 -8.08 5.50 2.09
C GLU A 109 -6.84 6.40 1.94
N SER A 110 -6.05 6.56 3.00
CA SER A 110 -4.78 7.28 2.95
C SER A 110 -3.77 6.58 2.04
N VAL A 111 -3.62 5.26 2.20
CA VAL A 111 -2.71 4.47 1.36
C VAL A 111 -3.15 4.51 -0.11
N LEU A 112 -4.46 4.40 -0.37
CA LEU A 112 -5.00 4.55 -1.72
C LEU A 112 -4.56 5.86 -2.38
N ARG A 113 -4.80 7.00 -1.72
CA ARG A 113 -4.45 8.32 -2.27
C ARG A 113 -2.95 8.46 -2.54
N ASP A 114 -2.11 7.98 -1.63
CA ASP A 114 -0.66 8.01 -1.81
C ASP A 114 -0.25 7.21 -3.06
N HIS A 115 -0.86 6.05 -3.32
CA HIS A 115 -0.58 5.23 -4.50
C HIS A 115 -1.17 5.80 -5.80
N GLU A 116 -2.34 6.44 -5.77
CA GLU A 116 -2.90 7.16 -6.93
C GLU A 116 -2.01 8.33 -7.34
N GLN A 117 -1.55 9.11 -6.38
CA GLN A 117 -0.64 10.22 -6.64
C GLN A 117 0.70 9.71 -7.20
N MET A 118 1.22 8.62 -6.62
CA MET A 118 2.46 8.00 -7.07
C MET A 118 2.37 7.47 -8.50
N ASP A 119 1.28 6.77 -8.86
CA ASP A 119 1.08 6.23 -10.20
C ASP A 119 1.04 7.33 -11.26
N SER A 120 0.23 8.37 -11.01
CA SER A 120 0.12 9.51 -11.91
C SER A 120 1.46 10.21 -12.11
N TRP A 121 2.17 10.49 -11.01
CA TRP A 121 3.46 11.18 -11.05
C TRP A 121 4.54 10.33 -11.73
N LEU A 122 4.72 9.07 -11.34
CA LEU A 122 5.74 8.19 -11.93
C LEU A 122 5.46 7.88 -13.40
N THR A 123 4.20 7.72 -13.80
CA THR A 123 3.86 7.47 -15.21
C THR A 123 4.30 8.63 -16.10
N GLU A 124 4.05 9.87 -15.68
CA GLU A 124 4.51 11.07 -16.39
C GLU A 124 6.04 11.14 -16.42
N LYS A 125 6.69 11.06 -15.24
CA LYS A 125 8.15 11.24 -15.14
C LYS A 125 8.93 10.13 -15.83
N MET A 126 8.47 8.88 -15.76
CA MET A 126 9.15 7.78 -16.44
C MET A 126 9.04 7.90 -17.95
N ARG A 127 7.91 8.37 -18.51
CA ARG A 127 7.79 8.61 -19.96
C ARG A 127 8.87 9.58 -20.45
N ALA A 128 9.05 10.70 -19.76
CA ALA A 128 10.09 11.68 -20.10
C ALA A 128 11.51 11.12 -19.89
N ALA A 129 11.72 10.34 -18.83
CA ALA A 129 13.03 9.76 -18.54
C ALA A 129 13.44 8.69 -19.58
N TRP A 130 12.49 7.88 -20.07
CA TRP A 130 12.71 6.95 -21.18
C TRP A 130 13.10 7.71 -22.45
N GLU A 131 12.36 8.73 -22.84
CA GLU A 131 12.64 9.52 -24.05
C GLU A 131 14.05 10.15 -24.03
N ARG A 132 14.46 10.68 -22.88
CA ARG A 132 15.81 11.22 -22.68
C ARG A 132 16.88 10.14 -22.79
N ASP A 133 16.71 9.02 -22.09
CA ASP A 133 17.78 8.02 -21.93
C ASP A 133 17.94 7.09 -23.15
N PHE A 134 17.00 7.10 -24.10
CA PHE A 134 17.17 6.48 -25.42
C PHE A 134 18.14 7.24 -26.35
N GLN A 135 18.46 8.49 -26.03
CA GLN A 135 19.47 9.24 -26.76
C GLN A 135 20.85 8.81 -26.25
N LEU A 136 21.56 7.97 -27.03
CA LEU A 136 22.92 7.49 -26.72
C LEU A 136 23.95 8.17 -27.65
N PRO A 137 24.26 9.46 -27.45
CA PRO A 137 25.03 10.26 -28.42
C PRO A 137 26.53 9.94 -28.45
N ASP A 138 27.07 9.24 -27.45
CA ASP A 138 28.51 8.99 -27.31
C ASP A 138 28.82 7.67 -26.60
N ASP A 139 30.08 7.24 -26.67
CA ASP A 139 30.58 6.00 -26.05
C ASP A 139 30.40 5.97 -24.53
N ALA A 140 30.51 7.13 -23.86
CA ALA A 140 30.28 7.22 -22.42
C ALA A 140 28.82 6.88 -22.08
N SER A 141 27.87 7.30 -22.92
CA SER A 141 26.44 7.03 -22.80
C SER A 141 26.16 5.54 -22.99
N TRP A 142 26.80 4.90 -23.98
CA TRP A 142 26.72 3.46 -24.19
C TRP A 142 27.24 2.66 -23.00
N ARG A 143 28.36 3.08 -22.38
CA ARG A 143 28.95 2.40 -21.22
C ARG A 143 28.05 2.40 -19.99
N ARG A 144 27.26 3.48 -19.79
CA ARG A 144 26.36 3.63 -18.63
C ARG A 144 24.92 3.19 -18.89
N ALA A 145 24.53 2.99 -20.14
CA ALA A 145 23.14 2.71 -20.56
C ALA A 145 22.52 1.52 -19.83
N ALA A 146 23.23 0.39 -19.72
CA ALA A 146 22.67 -0.81 -19.08
C ALA A 146 22.29 -0.57 -17.61
N THR A 147 23.19 0.07 -16.84
CA THR A 147 22.93 0.42 -15.44
C THR A 147 21.77 1.41 -15.32
N ARG A 148 21.74 2.43 -16.18
CA ARG A 148 20.67 3.42 -16.17
C ARG A 148 19.31 2.84 -16.53
N HIS A 149 19.27 1.99 -17.56
CA HIS A 149 18.05 1.30 -17.97
C HIS A 149 17.52 0.38 -16.87
N GLN A 150 18.40 -0.30 -16.12
CA GLN A 150 17.93 -1.12 -15.00
C GLN A 150 17.17 -0.29 -13.95
N VAL A 151 17.69 0.89 -13.61
CA VAL A 151 17.02 1.82 -12.69
C VAL A 151 15.69 2.32 -13.26
N LEU A 152 15.66 2.67 -14.56
CA LEU A 152 14.43 3.07 -15.26
C LEU A 152 13.37 1.98 -15.24
N ILE A 153 13.75 0.73 -15.54
CA ILE A 153 12.85 -0.42 -15.55
C ILE A 153 12.23 -0.60 -14.18
N THR A 154 13.04 -0.65 -13.13
CA THR A 154 12.55 -0.81 -11.75
C THR A 154 11.58 0.31 -11.35
N THR A 155 11.93 1.56 -11.65
CA THR A 155 11.12 2.74 -11.26
C THR A 155 9.81 2.80 -12.04
N THR A 156 9.85 2.45 -13.34
CA THR A 156 8.64 2.31 -14.18
C THR A 156 7.73 1.21 -13.67
N TRP A 157 8.32 0.09 -13.26
CA TRP A 157 7.59 -1.04 -12.70
C TRP A 157 6.89 -0.67 -11.39
N ALA A 158 7.58 0.04 -10.49
CA ALA A 158 7.02 0.54 -9.23
C ALA A 158 5.86 1.52 -9.44
N GLY A 159 5.94 2.39 -10.46
CA GLY A 159 4.83 3.27 -10.86
C GLY A 159 3.58 2.46 -11.22
N ARG A 160 3.73 1.52 -12.18
CA ARG A 160 2.61 0.66 -12.61
C ARG A 160 2.01 -0.18 -11.48
N HIS A 161 2.84 -0.66 -10.56
CA HIS A 161 2.34 -1.39 -9.38
C HIS A 161 1.52 -0.50 -8.46
N SER A 162 1.90 0.77 -8.32
CA SER A 162 1.13 1.72 -7.51
C SER A 162 -0.27 1.92 -8.09
N GLY A 163 -0.41 1.97 -9.41
CA GLY A 163 -1.72 2.01 -10.07
C GLY A 163 -2.56 0.77 -9.76
N LEU A 164 -1.98 -0.44 -9.88
CA LEU A 164 -2.68 -1.68 -9.55
C LEU A 164 -3.08 -1.76 -8.07
N VAL A 165 -2.19 -1.34 -7.16
CA VAL A 165 -2.51 -1.25 -5.72
C VAL A 165 -3.68 -0.31 -5.50
N ALA A 166 -3.68 0.87 -6.13
CA ALA A 166 -4.79 1.81 -6.04
C ALA A 166 -6.11 1.20 -6.53
N ASP A 167 -6.11 0.48 -7.66
CA ASP A 167 -7.31 -0.19 -8.17
C ASP A 167 -7.86 -1.23 -7.19
N ILE A 168 -6.99 -2.05 -6.60
CA ILE A 168 -7.37 -3.05 -5.61
C ILE A 168 -7.93 -2.38 -4.35
N LEU A 169 -7.26 -1.34 -3.83
CA LEU A 169 -7.69 -0.65 -2.62
C LEU A 169 -9.00 0.12 -2.84
N ARG A 170 -9.23 0.68 -4.03
CA ARG A 170 -10.51 1.30 -4.39
C ARG A 170 -11.64 0.29 -4.37
N GLN A 171 -11.40 -0.91 -4.91
CA GLN A 171 -12.38 -2.00 -4.84
C GLN A 171 -12.61 -2.47 -3.40
N ALA A 172 -11.54 -2.60 -2.61
CA ALA A 172 -11.63 -2.97 -1.20
C ALA A 172 -12.47 -1.97 -0.40
N LEU A 173 -12.23 -0.66 -0.56
CA LEU A 173 -13.02 0.40 0.08
C LEU A 173 -14.46 0.41 -0.40
N SER A 174 -14.70 0.24 -1.72
CA SER A 174 -16.08 0.16 -2.24
C SER A 174 -16.86 -1.00 -1.65
N LEU A 175 -16.22 -2.13 -1.34
CA LEU A 175 -16.86 -3.26 -0.67
C LEU A 175 -17.00 -3.02 0.83
N PHE A 176 -15.98 -2.44 1.47
CA PHE A 176 -15.98 -2.08 2.89
C PHE A 176 -17.14 -1.12 3.22
N ASP A 177 -17.37 -0.12 2.37
CA ASP A 177 -18.42 0.89 2.55
C ASP A 177 -19.85 0.32 2.38
N ARG A 178 -19.99 -0.91 1.87
CA ARG A 178 -21.28 -1.62 1.78
C ARG A 178 -21.55 -2.51 2.99
N LEU A 179 -20.62 -2.59 3.94
CA LEU A 179 -20.77 -3.38 5.15
C LEU A 179 -21.51 -2.55 6.21
N ASP A 180 -22.61 -3.07 6.71
CA ASP A 180 -23.13 -2.61 8.00
C ASP A 180 -22.33 -3.32 9.10
N LEU A 181 -21.33 -2.61 9.61
CA LEU A 181 -20.46 -3.08 10.70
C LEU A 181 -20.98 -2.67 12.08
N THR A 182 -22.26 -2.31 12.21
CA THR A 182 -22.91 -2.23 13.52
C THR A 182 -23.19 -3.64 14.06
N PRO A 183 -23.30 -3.82 15.39
CA PRO A 183 -23.70 -5.11 15.96
C PRO A 183 -25.02 -5.63 15.38
N ALA A 184 -26.00 -4.76 15.19
CA ALA A 184 -27.29 -5.11 14.62
C ALA A 184 -27.14 -5.61 13.17
N GLY A 185 -26.48 -4.84 12.31
CA GLY A 185 -26.26 -5.20 10.91
C GLY A 185 -25.47 -6.49 10.72
N ILE A 186 -24.45 -6.72 11.55
CA ILE A 186 -23.69 -7.97 11.50
C ILE A 186 -24.58 -9.17 11.85
N ARG A 187 -25.44 -9.03 12.86
CA ARG A 187 -26.34 -10.10 13.34
C ARG A 187 -27.48 -10.42 12.38
N GLU A 188 -27.86 -9.51 11.47
CA GLU A 188 -28.88 -9.79 10.44
C GLU A 188 -28.52 -11.04 9.62
N ASN A 189 -27.24 -11.20 9.29
CA ASN A 189 -26.73 -12.42 8.69
C ASN A 189 -25.23 -12.59 8.99
N LEU A 190 -24.94 -13.18 10.15
CA LEU A 190 -23.58 -13.33 10.66
C LEU A 190 -22.65 -14.05 9.68
N ARG A 191 -23.12 -15.13 9.04
CA ARG A 191 -22.33 -15.92 8.08
C ARG A 191 -22.03 -15.11 6.81
N LEU A 192 -23.00 -14.37 6.29
CA LEU A 192 -22.77 -13.50 5.13
C LEU A 192 -21.83 -12.35 5.47
N SER A 193 -21.97 -11.72 6.64
CA SER A 193 -21.06 -10.68 7.14
C SER A 193 -19.62 -11.19 7.24
N ALA A 194 -19.43 -12.43 7.70
CA ALA A 194 -18.13 -13.08 7.74
C ALA A 194 -17.50 -13.23 6.34
N VAL A 195 -18.28 -13.70 5.36
CA VAL A 195 -17.84 -13.84 3.95
C VAL A 195 -17.48 -12.49 3.33
N LYS A 196 -18.33 -11.48 3.56
CA LYS A 196 -18.09 -10.12 3.04
C LYS A 196 -16.82 -9.51 3.61
N VAL A 197 -16.60 -9.61 4.92
CA VAL A 197 -15.37 -9.11 5.57
C VAL A 197 -14.13 -9.89 5.11
N ALA A 198 -14.21 -11.22 4.98
CA ALA A 198 -13.12 -12.01 4.40
C ALA A 198 -12.77 -11.56 2.98
N THR A 199 -13.78 -11.26 2.15
CA THR A 199 -13.57 -10.78 0.77
C THR A 199 -12.78 -9.47 0.76
N VAL A 200 -13.10 -8.53 1.64
CA VAL A 200 -12.31 -7.30 1.76
C VAL A 200 -10.89 -7.61 2.24
N ALA A 201 -10.73 -8.52 3.21
CA ALA A 201 -9.42 -8.92 3.70
C ALA A 201 -8.54 -9.52 2.60
N GLU A 202 -9.09 -10.32 1.69
CA GLU A 202 -8.33 -10.89 0.55
C GLU A 202 -7.82 -9.81 -0.44
N LEU A 203 -8.61 -8.76 -0.67
CA LEU A 203 -8.17 -7.62 -1.48
C LEU A 203 -7.05 -6.85 -0.79
N LEU A 204 -7.18 -6.58 0.52
CA LEU A 204 -6.13 -5.92 1.28
C LEU A 204 -4.85 -6.77 1.37
N ASP A 205 -4.98 -8.11 1.43
CA ASP A 205 -3.86 -9.04 1.41
C ASP A 205 -3.09 -8.95 0.09
N SER A 206 -3.83 -8.96 -1.02
CA SER A 206 -3.28 -8.82 -2.37
C SER A 206 -2.56 -7.48 -2.54
N ALA A 207 -3.16 -6.39 -2.09
CA ALA A 207 -2.53 -5.07 -2.12
C ALA A 207 -1.26 -5.04 -1.25
N ALA A 208 -1.30 -5.59 -0.03
CA ALA A 208 -0.15 -5.61 0.85
C ALA A 208 1.04 -6.40 0.27
N ASN A 209 0.79 -7.52 -0.42
CA ASN A 209 1.83 -8.27 -1.11
C ASN A 209 2.49 -7.44 -2.22
N LEU A 210 1.68 -6.81 -3.08
CA LEU A 210 2.19 -5.97 -4.17
C LEU A 210 3.02 -4.79 -3.64
N VAL A 211 2.57 -4.15 -2.56
CA VAL A 211 3.32 -3.06 -1.91
C VAL A 211 4.65 -3.58 -1.34
N ALA A 212 4.65 -4.73 -0.67
CA ALA A 212 5.87 -5.34 -0.15
C ALA A 212 6.86 -5.71 -1.27
N GLU A 213 6.38 -6.31 -2.37
CA GLU A 213 7.20 -6.61 -3.54
C GLU A 213 7.81 -5.35 -4.15
N CYS A 214 7.05 -4.26 -4.23
CA CYS A 214 7.56 -2.96 -4.70
C CYS A 214 8.69 -2.43 -3.82
N SER A 215 8.58 -2.56 -2.49
CA SER A 215 9.66 -2.15 -1.58
C SER A 215 10.96 -2.90 -1.86
N VAL A 216 10.87 -4.22 -2.12
CA VAL A 216 12.03 -5.06 -2.48
C VAL A 216 12.60 -4.62 -3.82
N LEU A 217 11.76 -4.35 -4.81
CA LEU A 217 12.21 -3.88 -6.12
C LEU A 217 12.93 -2.54 -6.02
N LEU A 218 12.33 -1.54 -5.37
CA LEU A 218 12.93 -0.22 -5.17
C LEU A 218 14.23 -0.28 -4.36
N SER A 219 14.35 -1.21 -3.39
CA SER A 219 15.59 -1.36 -2.62
C SER A 219 16.82 -1.68 -3.49
N ARG A 220 16.61 -2.32 -4.64
CA ARG A 220 17.69 -2.65 -5.59
C ARG A 220 18.21 -1.42 -6.31
N ASN A 221 17.41 -0.37 -6.43
CA ASN A 221 17.82 0.85 -7.11
C ASN A 221 18.90 1.62 -6.34
N ASP A 222 19.04 1.46 -5.02
CA ASP A 222 20.14 2.13 -4.31
C ASP A 222 21.50 1.77 -4.91
N ARG A 223 21.70 0.46 -5.19
CA ARG A 223 22.89 -0.05 -5.85
C ARG A 223 22.95 0.38 -7.32
N GLY A 224 21.80 0.40 -8.01
CA GLY A 224 21.71 0.82 -9.40
C GLY A 224 22.13 2.28 -9.59
N TRP A 225 21.59 3.19 -8.77
CA TRP A 225 21.97 4.59 -8.73
C TRP A 225 23.43 4.79 -8.31
N GLY A 226 23.92 4.06 -7.30
CA GLY A 226 25.33 4.14 -6.88
C GLY A 226 26.30 3.80 -8.02
N ARG A 227 26.07 2.70 -8.73
CA ARG A 227 26.87 2.34 -9.92
C ARG A 227 26.75 3.37 -11.04
N TYR A 228 25.58 3.94 -11.23
CA TYR A 228 25.37 4.93 -12.27
C TYR A 228 26.16 6.22 -11.97
N LEU A 229 26.17 6.66 -10.70
CA LEU A 229 26.99 7.79 -10.25
C LEU A 229 28.48 7.54 -10.50
N GLU A 230 29.01 6.41 -10.04
CA GLU A 230 30.41 6.02 -10.26
C GLU A 230 30.78 6.05 -11.76
N MET A 231 29.88 5.57 -12.64
CA MET A 231 30.11 5.57 -14.08
C MET A 231 30.05 6.96 -14.72
N ILE A 232 29.27 7.90 -14.15
CA ILE A 232 29.28 9.28 -14.62
C ILE A 232 30.60 9.94 -14.22
N GLU A 233 31.02 9.78 -12.95
CA GLU A 233 32.26 10.39 -12.42
C GLU A 233 33.53 9.86 -13.09
N ILE A 234 33.59 8.57 -13.42
CA ILE A 234 34.74 7.95 -14.12
C ILE A 234 34.74 8.29 -15.62
N GLY A 235 33.56 8.56 -16.19
CA GLY A 235 33.38 8.83 -17.62
C GLY A 235 33.42 10.31 -18.00
N SER A 236 33.51 11.22 -17.02
CA SER A 236 33.72 12.67 -17.15
C SER A 236 35.21 13.02 -17.04
#